data_AF-A0A7C5XDI1-F1
#
_entry.id   AF-A0A7C5XDI1-F1
#
_cell.length_a   1.000
_cell.length_b   1.000
_cell.length_c   1.000
_cell.angle_alpha   90.00
_cell.angle_beta   90.00
_cell.angle_gamma   90.00
#
_symmetry.space_group_name_H-M   'P 1'
#
loop_
_entity.id
_entity.type
_entity.pdbx_description
1 polymer ?
#
loop_
_entity_poly.entity_id
_entity_poly.type
_entity_poly.pdbx_seq_one_letter_code
_entity_poly.pdbx_strand_id
1 'polypeptide(L)'
;MIESKFWDEIWNITMLSLRVSGTAVLVGALIGVPIGTVLGFRQFKGKQALTRFVDIMLKSVINTFMGLPPVVVGLVVYLLFTASGPFGWLGLLYTPTAMIITQLIM
;
A
#
# COMPACT_ATOMS: atom_id res chain seq x y z
N MET A 1 33.47 11.42 17.15
CA MET A 1 33.17 10.05 16.67
C MET A 1 31.73 9.61 16.94
N ILE A 2 31.12 10.02 18.06
CA ILE A 2 29.69 9.73 18.34
C ILE A 2 28.78 10.56 17.42
N GLU A 3 29.06 11.85 17.25
CA GLU A 3 28.25 12.72 16.37
C GLU A 3 28.26 12.30 14.90
N SER A 4 29.41 11.89 14.35
CA SER A 4 29.49 11.46 12.94
C SER A 4 28.62 10.23 12.66
N LYS A 5 28.66 9.21 13.53
CA LYS A 5 27.82 8.02 13.40
C LYS A 5 26.33 8.33 13.50
N PHE A 6 25.96 9.28 14.34
CA PHE A 6 24.56 9.72 14.48
C PHE A 6 24.02 10.32 13.18
N TRP A 7 24.77 11.23 12.55
CA TRP A 7 24.37 11.83 11.27
C TRP A 7 24.29 10.79 10.14
N ASP A 8 25.24 9.85 10.09
CA ASP A 8 25.23 8.76 9.10
C ASP A 8 23.97 7.88 9.24
N GLU A 9 23.55 7.58 10.47
CA GLU A 9 22.37 6.76 10.74
C GLU A 9 21.06 7.49 10.40
N ILE A 10 20.96 8.78 10.77
CA ILE A 10 19.84 9.65 10.37
C ILE A 10 19.69 9.67 8.84
N TRP A 11 20.80 9.88 8.13
CA TRP A 11 20.78 9.94 6.67
C TRP A 11 20.35 8.61 6.04
N ASN A 12 20.83 7.48 6.59
CA ASN A 12 20.46 6.15 6.12
C ASN A 12 18.96 5.86 6.34
N ILE A 13 18.43 6.15 7.53
CA ILE A 13 17.00 5.98 7.83
C ILE A 13 16.13 6.90 6.97
N THR A 14 16.57 8.13 6.75
CA THR A 14 15.86 9.10 5.90
C THR A 14 15.81 8.59 4.46
N MET A 15 16.94 8.15 3.91
CA MET A 15 17.01 7.63 2.54
C MET A 15 16.22 6.34 2.37
N LEU A 16 16.25 5.44 3.37
CA LEU A 16 15.45 4.22 3.39
C LEU A 16 13.96 4.56 3.39
N SER A 17 13.53 5.49 4.24
CA SER A 17 12.13 5.91 4.36
C SER A 17 11.61 6.58 3.08
N LEU A 18 12.45 7.41 2.45
CA LEU A 18 12.18 8.03 1.15
C LEU A 18 12.06 6.97 0.05
N ARG A 19 12.98 6.00 0.01
CA ARG A 19 12.94 4.92 -0.96
C ARG A 19 11.68 4.06 -0.81
N VAL A 20 11.36 3.64 0.42
CA VAL A 20 10.21 2.79 0.72
C VAL A 20 8.89 3.52 0.41
N SER A 21 8.70 4.71 0.99
CA SER A 21 7.47 5.49 0.76
C SER A 21 7.35 5.97 -0.68
N GLY A 22 8.45 6.41 -1.28
CA GLY A 22 8.45 6.85 -2.68
C GLY A 22 8.10 5.73 -3.65
N THR A 23 8.66 4.53 -3.45
CA THR A 23 8.31 3.37 -4.29
C THR A 23 6.87 2.93 -4.09
N ALA A 24 6.38 2.87 -2.84
CA ALA A 24 4.99 2.54 -2.55
C ALA A 24 4.02 3.53 -3.22
N VAL A 25 4.27 4.84 -3.10
CA VAL A 25 3.44 5.89 -3.70
C VAL A 25 3.48 5.82 -5.22
N LEU A 26 4.65 5.61 -5.83
CA LEU A 26 4.76 5.50 -7.29
C LEU A 26 3.97 4.30 -7.83
N VAL A 27 4.13 3.13 -7.20
CA VAL A 27 3.37 1.92 -7.58
C VAL A 27 1.87 2.13 -7.33
N GLY A 28 1.50 2.69 -6.18
CA GLY A 28 0.12 3.02 -5.83
C GLY A 28 -0.51 4.01 -6.81
N ALA A 29 0.21 5.04 -7.24
CA ALA A 29 -0.27 6.00 -8.23
C ALA A 29 -0.46 5.36 -9.62
N LEU A 30 0.46 4.50 -10.04
CA LEU A 30 0.37 3.78 -11.32
C LEU A 30 -0.86 2.88 -11.41
N ILE A 31 -1.36 2.38 -10.28
CA ILE A 31 -2.56 1.52 -10.22
C ILE A 31 -3.81 2.36 -9.90
N GLY A 32 -3.73 3.21 -8.88
CA GLY A 32 -4.83 4.00 -8.35
C GLY A 32 -5.31 5.11 -9.28
N VAL A 33 -4.41 5.78 -10.02
CA VAL A 33 -4.80 6.84 -10.95
C VAL A 33 -5.61 6.28 -12.14
N PRO A 34 -5.18 5.21 -12.84
CA PRO A 34 -6.01 4.58 -13.86
C PRO A 34 -7.38 4.10 -13.34
N ILE A 35 -7.42 3.48 -12.16
CA ILE A 35 -8.68 3.01 -11.57
C ILE A 35 -9.59 4.21 -11.23
N GLY A 36 -9.04 5.23 -10.59
CA GLY A 36 -9.76 6.45 -10.22
C GLY A 36 -10.27 7.23 -11.41
N THR A 37 -9.49 7.33 -12.50
CA THR A 37 -9.92 7.99 -13.74
C THR A 37 -11.06 7.22 -14.42
N VAL A 38 -11.00 5.89 -14.49
CA VAL A 38 -12.12 5.08 -15.02
C VAL A 38 -13.40 5.27 -14.20
N LEU A 39 -13.28 5.30 -12.86
CA LEU A 39 -14.41 5.54 -11.95
C LEU A 39 -14.95 6.98 -12.00
N GLY A 40 -14.11 7.96 -12.31
CA GLY A 40 -14.48 9.38 -12.34
C GLY A 40 -15.11 9.85 -13.66
N PHE A 41 -14.63 9.33 -14.80
CA PHE A 41 -15.02 9.84 -16.12
C PHE A 41 -16.13 9.04 -16.81
N ARG A 42 -16.41 7.80 -16.41
CA ARG A 42 -17.45 7.00 -17.08
C ARG A 42 -18.86 7.33 -16.58
N GLN A 43 -19.59 8.12 -17.37
CA GLN A 43 -21.05 8.21 -17.27
C GLN A 43 -21.69 7.04 -18.02
N PHE A 44 -21.86 5.89 -17.36
CA PHE A 44 -22.47 4.71 -17.97
C PHE A 44 -23.97 4.90 -18.24
N LYS A 45 -24.32 5.36 -19.45
CA LYS A 45 -25.72 5.65 -19.84
C LYS A 45 -26.54 4.42 -20.29
N GLY A 46 -25.91 3.28 -20.61
CA GLY A 46 -26.60 2.13 -21.26
C GLY A 46 -26.99 0.93 -20.38
N LYS A 47 -26.53 0.85 -19.12
CA LYS A 47 -26.88 -0.20 -18.14
C LYS A 47 -26.85 0.35 -16.72
N GLN A 48 -27.48 1.52 -16.53
CA GLN A 48 -27.28 2.41 -15.37
C GLN A 48 -27.30 1.70 -14.01
N ALA A 49 -28.18 0.72 -13.78
CA ALA A 49 -28.27 0.02 -12.50
C ALA A 49 -27.03 -0.84 -12.20
N LEU A 50 -26.61 -1.71 -13.13
CA LEU A 50 -25.47 -2.60 -12.93
C LEU A 50 -24.16 -1.83 -12.82
N THR A 51 -23.95 -0.83 -13.68
CA THR A 51 -22.73 0.00 -13.64
C THR A 51 -22.70 0.92 -12.43
N ARG A 52 -23.83 1.49 -11.99
CA ARG A 52 -23.88 2.21 -10.70
C ARG A 52 -23.55 1.30 -9.53
N PHE A 53 -24.07 0.06 -9.53
CA PHE A 53 -23.78 -0.89 -8.47
C PHE A 53 -22.27 -1.20 -8.40
N VAL A 54 -21.63 -1.44 -9.54
CA VAL A 54 -20.18 -1.67 -9.62
C VAL A 54 -19.38 -0.45 -9.15
N ASP A 55 -19.75 0.76 -9.57
CA ASP A 55 -19.06 1.99 -9.13
C ASP A 55 -19.21 2.22 -7.61
N ILE A 56 -20.41 1.98 -7.05
CA ILE A 56 -20.66 2.09 -5.60
C ILE A 56 -19.83 1.06 -4.84
N MET A 57 -19.84 -0.20 -5.29
CA MET A 57 -19.06 -1.28 -4.68
C MET A 57 -17.55 -0.97 -4.68
N LEU A 58 -17.00 -0.55 -5.81
CA LEU A 58 -15.58 -0.19 -5.89
C LEU A 58 -15.23 0.98 -4.96
N LYS A 59 -16.07 2.02 -4.92
CA LYS A 59 -15.87 3.17 -4.01
C LYS A 59 -15.93 2.75 -2.54
N SER A 60 -16.88 1.89 -2.17
CA SER A 60 -16.98 1.37 -0.81
C SER A 60 -15.72 0.61 -0.41
N VAL A 61 -15.20 -0.26 -1.28
CA VAL A 61 -13.94 -0.98 -1.02
C VAL A 61 -12.80 0.00 -0.81
N ILE A 62 -12.57 0.93 -1.74
CA ILE A 62 -11.49 1.93 -1.62
C ILE A 62 -11.61 2.72 -0.32
N ASN A 63 -12.82 3.20 0.00
CA ASN A 63 -13.06 3.96 1.24
C ASN A 63 -12.85 3.12 2.50
N THR A 64 -13.15 1.81 2.46
CA THR A 64 -12.85 0.89 3.56
C THR A 64 -11.35 0.75 3.76
N PHE A 65 -10.57 0.54 2.70
CA PHE A 65 -9.11 0.44 2.78
C PHE A 65 -8.48 1.72 3.34
N MET A 66 -8.95 2.90 2.91
CA MET A 66 -8.50 4.19 3.44
C MET A 66 -8.82 4.40 4.94
N GLY A 67 -9.77 3.64 5.50
CA GLY A 67 -10.14 3.68 6.91
C GLY A 67 -9.54 2.58 7.78
N LEU A 68 -8.74 1.66 7.20
CA LEU A 68 -8.15 0.56 7.95
C LEU A 68 -7.13 1.08 8.98
N PRO A 69 -7.18 0.61 10.24
CA PRO A 69 -6.16 0.97 11.21
C PRO A 69 -4.78 0.49 10.73
N PRO A 70 -3.75 1.35 10.72
CA PRO A 70 -2.43 0.99 10.20
C PRO A 70 -1.85 -0.27 10.86
N VAL A 71 -2.08 -0.43 12.15
CA VAL A 71 -1.61 -1.58 12.94
C VAL A 71 -2.24 -2.88 12.46
N VAL A 72 -3.52 -2.88 12.09
CA VAL A 72 -4.23 -4.09 11.63
C VAL A 72 -3.62 -4.57 10.32
N VAL A 73 -3.37 -3.67 9.38
CA VAL A 73 -2.70 -4.00 8.12
C VAL A 73 -1.31 -4.58 8.37
N GLY A 74 -0.53 -3.96 9.25
CA GLY A 74 0.80 -4.45 9.62
C GLY A 74 0.77 -5.86 10.22
N LEU A 75 -0.19 -6.16 11.10
CA LEU A 75 -0.35 -7.50 11.68
C LEU A 75 -0.77 -8.55 10.66
N VAL A 76 -1.69 -8.21 9.74
CA VAL A 76 -2.08 -9.11 8.65
C VAL A 76 -0.86 -9.43 7.77
N VAL A 77 -0.11 -8.42 7.35
CA VAL A 77 1.12 -8.63 6.55
C VAL A 77 2.16 -9.43 7.34
N TYR A 78 2.34 -9.17 8.64
CA TYR A 78 3.23 -9.95 9.49
C TYR A 78 2.85 -11.45 9.50
N LEU A 79 1.58 -11.77 9.73
CA LEU A 79 1.09 -13.15 9.74
C LEU A 79 1.21 -13.82 8.37
N LEU A 80 1.08 -13.06 7.30
CA LEU A 80 1.27 -13.56 5.93
C LEU A 80 2.71 -13.95 5.63
N PHE A 81 3.69 -13.13 6.05
CA PHE A 81 5.11 -13.30 5.74
C PHE A 81 5.95 -13.97 6.84
N THR A 82 5.36 -14.26 7.99
CA THR A 82 6.05 -15.05 9.02
C THR A 82 6.41 -16.43 8.51
N ALA A 83 7.41 -17.08 9.10
CA ALA A 83 7.92 -18.37 8.62
C ALA A 83 6.84 -19.47 8.52
N SER A 84 5.88 -19.47 9.43
CA SER A 84 4.72 -20.37 9.43
C SER A 84 3.51 -19.85 8.65
N GLY A 85 3.64 -18.66 8.04
CA GLY A 85 2.58 -18.00 7.28
C GLY A 85 2.50 -18.47 5.82
N PRO A 86 1.38 -18.18 5.12
CA PRO A 86 1.17 -18.60 3.73
C PRO A 86 2.29 -18.18 2.76
N PHE A 87 2.90 -17.02 3.00
CA PHE A 87 3.97 -16.45 2.19
C PHE A 87 5.32 -16.44 2.91
N GLY A 88 5.46 -17.23 3.99
CA GLY A 88 6.68 -17.32 4.79
C GLY A 88 7.91 -17.80 4.02
N TRP A 89 7.70 -18.64 3.01
CA TRP A 89 8.77 -19.14 2.13
C TRP A 89 9.46 -18.04 1.31
N LEU A 90 8.85 -16.85 1.17
CA LEU A 90 9.47 -15.71 0.50
C LEU A 90 10.52 -15.01 1.36
N GLY A 91 10.54 -15.25 2.69
CA GLY A 91 11.55 -14.66 3.59
C GLY A 91 11.58 -13.13 3.63
N LEU A 92 10.48 -12.46 3.24
CA LEU A 92 10.44 -11.00 3.11
C LEU A 92 10.23 -10.27 4.44
N LEU A 93 9.94 -11.00 5.52
CA LEU A 93 9.77 -10.40 6.84
C LEU A 93 11.05 -9.66 7.24
N TYR A 94 10.90 -8.45 7.79
CA TYR A 94 12.02 -7.54 8.13
C TYR A 94 12.79 -6.95 6.95
N THR A 95 12.26 -7.03 5.73
CA THR A 95 12.87 -6.39 4.54
C THR A 95 12.13 -5.12 4.12
N PRO A 96 12.78 -4.19 3.39
CA PRO A 96 12.12 -3.04 2.79
C PRO A 96 10.97 -3.43 1.86
N THR A 97 11.04 -4.61 1.22
CA THR A 97 9.97 -5.12 0.35
C THR A 97 8.67 -5.33 1.13
N ALA A 98 8.73 -5.92 2.33
CA ALA A 98 7.55 -6.07 3.18
C ALA A 98 7.01 -4.71 3.67
N MET A 99 7.88 -3.73 3.91
CA MET A 99 7.47 -2.36 4.25
C MET A 99 6.70 -1.71 3.10
N ILE A 100 7.18 -1.84 1.86
CA ILE A 100 6.52 -1.31 0.65
C ILE A 100 5.15 -1.98 0.46
N ILE A 101 5.07 -3.31 0.60
CA ILE A 101 3.79 -4.04 0.48
C ILE A 101 2.78 -3.53 1.52
N THR A 102 3.23 -3.34 2.77
CA THR A 102 2.37 -2.82 3.83
C THR A 102 1.85 -1.42 3.50
N GLN A 103 2.74 -0.53 3.04
CA GLN A 103 2.36 0.83 2.64
C GLN A 103 1.49 0.89 1.39
N LEU A 104 1.57 -0.10 0.50
CA LEU A 104 0.72 -0.17 -0.70
C LEU A 104 -0.72 -0.58 -0.36
N ILE A 105 -0.90 -1.34 0.72
CA ILE A 105 -2.23 -1.78 1.19
C ILE A 105 -2.95 -0.66 1.95
N MET A 106 -2.19 0.23 2.60
CA MET A 106 -2.69 1.46 3.24
C MET A 106 -3.01 2.54 2.22
#